data_AF-A0A958H8Y8-F1
#
_entry.id   AF-A0A958H8Y8-F1
#
_cell.length_a   1.000
_cell.length_b   1.000
_cell.length_c   1.000
_cell.angle_alpha   90.00
_cell.angle_beta   90.00
_cell.angle_gamma   90.00
#
_symmetry.space_group_name_H-M   'P 1'
#
loop_
_entity.id
_entity.type
_entity.pdbx_description
1 polymer ?
#
loop_
_entity_poly.entity_id
_entity_poly.type
_entity_poly.pdbx_seq_one_letter_code
_entity_poly.pdbx_strand_id
1 'polypeptide(L)'
;KRKLIEDARARGEKPTPVVLDKQIMGRERSEAALRAVEAVEAAGGTAHYHAVNLMDGDAVAAVVEDIRSRYGKIDVLLHAGGLLIDR
;
A
#
# COMPACT_ATOMS: atom_id res chain seq x y z
N LYS A 1 -5.00 -4.83 18.12
CA LYS A 1 -5.23 -3.60 18.91
C LYS A 1 -4.50 -3.57 20.26
N ARG A 2 -4.67 -4.55 21.18
CA ARG A 2 -4.00 -4.59 22.50
C ARG A 2 -2.47 -4.37 22.43
N LYS A 3 -1.78 -5.15 21.60
CA LYS A 3 -0.33 -5.03 21.39
C LYS A 3 0.11 -3.63 20.94
N LEU A 4 -0.65 -2.96 20.07
CA LEU A 4 -0.33 -1.59 19.62
C LEU A 4 -0.42 -0.57 20.75
N ILE A 5 -1.35 -0.76 21.68
CA ILE A 5 -1.49 0.09 22.87
C ILE A 5 -0.30 -0.13 23.81
N GLU A 6 0.07 -1.38 24.04
CA GLU A 6 1.24 -1.75 24.86
C GLU A 6 2.52 -1.16 24.26
N ASP A 7 2.75 -1.34 22.96
CA ASP A 7 3.90 -0.82 22.24
C ASP A 7 3.95 0.72 22.28
N ALA A 8 2.81 1.40 22.09
CA ALA A 8 2.74 2.86 22.15
C ALA A 8 3.05 3.39 23.56
N ARG A 9 2.53 2.74 24.61
CA ARG A 9 2.84 3.09 26.00
C ARG A 9 4.32 2.87 26.31
N ALA A 10 4.90 1.79 25.81
CA ALA A 10 6.34 1.51 25.96
C ALA A 10 7.21 2.56 25.28
N ARG A 11 6.75 3.18 24.19
CA ARG A 11 7.40 4.32 23.51
C ARG A 11 7.11 5.69 24.14
N GLY A 12 6.34 5.77 25.23
CA GLY A 12 5.93 7.02 25.85
C GLY A 12 4.89 7.82 25.05
N GLU A 13 4.31 7.22 24.02
CA GLU A 13 3.28 7.84 23.19
C GLU A 13 1.91 7.78 23.88
N LYS A 14 1.05 8.78 23.67
CA LYS A 14 -0.36 8.71 24.07
C LYS A 14 -1.14 7.90 23.03
N PRO A 15 -1.65 6.69 23.35
CA PRO A 15 -2.36 5.84 22.40
C PRO A 15 -3.80 6.35 22.22
N THR A 16 -3.97 7.40 21.41
CA THR A 16 -5.31 7.88 21.03
C THR A 16 -5.93 6.94 20.00
N PRO A 17 -7.27 6.79 19.97
CA PRO A 17 -7.96 5.95 18.98
C PRO A 17 -7.51 6.24 17.54
N VAL A 18 -7.47 7.51 17.15
CA VAL A 18 -7.08 7.95 15.80
C VAL A 18 -5.66 7.51 15.42
N VAL A 19 -4.71 7.56 16.36
CA VAL A 19 -3.32 7.12 16.09
C VAL A 19 -3.26 5.60 15.90
N LEU A 20 -3.95 4.85 16.75
CA LEU A 20 -4.01 3.39 16.65
C LEU A 20 -4.70 2.95 15.36
N ASP A 21 -5.81 3.57 15.01
CA ASP A 21 -6.57 3.24 13.81
C ASP A 21 -5.74 3.56 12.56
N LYS A 22 -5.03 4.69 12.51
CA LYS A 22 -4.07 4.99 11.43
C LYS A 22 -2.97 3.93 11.29
N GLN A 23 -2.42 3.44 12.40
CA GLN A 23 -1.41 2.37 12.39
C GLN A 23 -1.99 1.04 11.91
N ILE A 24 -3.21 0.70 12.33
CA ILE A 24 -3.92 -0.50 11.88
C ILE A 24 -4.17 -0.42 10.38
N MET A 25 -4.76 0.68 9.89
CA MET A 25 -5.02 0.89 8.47
C MET A 25 -3.73 0.83 7.64
N GLY A 26 -2.62 1.35 8.17
CA GLY A 26 -1.31 1.24 7.52
C GLY A 26 -0.87 -0.22 7.33
N ARG A 27 -1.01 -1.04 8.37
CA ARG A 27 -0.68 -2.47 8.32
C ARG A 27 -1.62 -3.26 7.41
N GLU A 28 -2.92 -3.00 7.49
CA GLU A 28 -3.92 -3.66 6.63
C GLU A 28 -3.66 -3.35 5.15
N ARG A 29 -3.28 -2.12 4.81
CA ARG A 29 -2.88 -1.77 3.43
C ARG A 29 -1.64 -2.53 2.98
N SER A 30 -0.60 -2.63 3.82
CA SER A 30 0.61 -3.40 3.50
C SER A 30 0.31 -4.89 3.35
N GLU A 31 -0.53 -5.46 4.21
CA GLU A 31 -0.95 -6.86 4.13
C GLU A 31 -1.74 -7.11 2.86
N ALA A 32 -2.71 -6.26 2.51
CA ALA A 32 -3.49 -6.39 1.27
C ALA A 32 -2.59 -6.34 0.02
N ALA A 33 -1.60 -5.44 0.01
CA ALA A 33 -0.61 -5.37 -1.07
C ALA A 33 0.22 -6.67 -1.17
N LEU A 34 0.69 -7.19 -0.03
CA LEU A 34 1.43 -8.46 0.01
C LEU A 34 0.57 -9.62 -0.51
N ARG A 35 -0.68 -9.72 -0.07
CA ARG A 35 -1.63 -10.75 -0.54
C ARG A 35 -1.86 -10.69 -2.04
N ALA A 36 -1.96 -9.50 -2.62
CA ALA A 36 -2.10 -9.34 -4.05
C ALA A 36 -0.86 -9.81 -4.82
N VAL A 37 0.34 -9.51 -4.32
CA VAL A 37 1.61 -10.00 -4.87
C VAL A 37 1.66 -11.53 -4.81
N GLU A 38 1.42 -12.11 -3.63
CA GLU A 38 1.42 -13.57 -3.42
C GLU A 38 0.42 -14.28 -4.35
N ALA A 39 -0.77 -13.71 -4.55
CA ALA A 39 -1.79 -14.30 -5.41
C ALA A 39 -1.36 -14.34 -6.89
N VAL A 40 -0.71 -13.28 -7.39
CA VAL A 40 -0.18 -13.24 -8.76
C VAL A 40 0.94 -14.26 -8.93
N GLU A 41 1.87 -14.32 -7.97
CA GLU A 41 3.00 -15.26 -8.01
C GLU A 41 2.54 -16.72 -7.91
N ALA A 42 1.56 -17.02 -7.05
CA ALA A 42 0.97 -18.35 -6.94
C ALA A 42 0.25 -18.81 -8.23
N ALA A 43 -0.25 -17.86 -9.03
CA ALA A 43 -0.80 -18.13 -10.36
C ALA A 43 0.27 -18.29 -11.45
N GLY A 44 1.56 -18.19 -11.10
CA GLY A 44 2.69 -18.28 -12.03
C GLY A 44 3.08 -16.95 -12.70
N GLY A 45 2.51 -15.83 -12.26
CA GLY A 45 2.87 -14.50 -12.73
C GLY A 45 4.09 -13.92 -12.02
N THR A 46 4.54 -12.75 -12.48
CA THR A 46 5.55 -11.93 -11.78
C THR A 46 4.87 -10.65 -11.29
N ALA A 47 5.06 -10.31 -10.02
CA ALA A 47 4.46 -9.13 -9.41
C ALA A 47 5.54 -8.14 -8.95
N HIS A 48 5.26 -6.85 -9.14
CA HIS A 48 6.08 -5.75 -8.64
C HIS A 48 5.18 -4.77 -7.88
N TYR A 49 5.52 -4.53 -6.62
CA TYR A 49 4.81 -3.56 -5.78
C TYR A 49 5.55 -2.24 -5.72
N HIS A 50 4.85 -1.14 -6.02
CA HIS A 50 5.37 0.22 -5.91
C HIS A 50 4.51 1.00 -4.91
N ALA A 51 5.11 1.44 -3.79
CA ALA A 51 4.45 2.30 -2.82
C ALA A 51 4.53 3.77 -3.30
N VAL A 52 3.46 4.24 -3.95
CA VAL A 52 3.41 5.59 -4.56
C VAL A 52 2.15 6.34 -4.12
N ASN A 53 2.30 7.63 -3.83
CA ASN A 53 1.17 8.53 -3.66
C ASN A 53 0.61 8.90 -5.04
N LEU A 54 -0.62 8.48 -5.37
CA LEU A 54 -1.24 8.77 -6.66
C LEU A 54 -1.52 10.26 -6.91
N MET A 55 -1.48 11.10 -5.87
CA MET A 55 -1.56 12.56 -6.02
C MET A 55 -0.24 13.20 -6.45
N ASP A 56 0.87 12.45 -6.40
CA ASP A 56 2.19 12.89 -6.83
C ASP A 56 2.41 12.45 -8.28
N GLY A 57 2.15 13.37 -9.22
CA GLY A 57 2.24 13.08 -10.64
C GLY A 57 3.64 12.67 -11.10
N ASP A 58 4.68 13.29 -10.53
CA ASP A 58 6.06 13.00 -10.90
C ASP A 58 6.48 11.61 -10.40
N ALA A 59 6.08 11.24 -9.18
CA ALA A 59 6.33 9.90 -8.65
C ALA A 59 5.61 8.81 -9.45
N VAL A 60 4.37 9.07 -9.89
CA VAL A 60 3.63 8.13 -10.76
C VAL A 60 4.30 8.01 -12.13
N ALA A 61 4.70 9.14 -12.74
CA ALA A 61 5.38 9.15 -14.03
C ALA A 61 6.68 8.35 -13.99
N ALA A 62 7.47 8.48 -12.91
CA ALA A 62 8.71 7.73 -12.74
C ALA A 62 8.48 6.20 -12.74
N VAL A 63 7.41 5.72 -12.11
CA VAL A 63 7.06 4.28 -12.13
C VAL A 63 6.63 3.83 -13.52
N VAL A 64 5.82 4.62 -14.23
CA VAL A 64 5.39 4.28 -15.59
C VAL A 64 6.59 4.20 -16.53
N GLU A 65 7.54 5.12 -16.43
CA GLU A 65 8.74 5.09 -17.26
C GLU A 65 9.65 3.89 -16.93
N ASP A 66 9.80 3.52 -15.65
CA ASP A 66 10.52 2.31 -15.26
C ASP A 66 9.88 1.04 -15.86
N ILE A 67 8.55 0.93 -15.80
CA ILE A 67 7.81 -0.19 -16.42
C ILE A 67 8.05 -0.23 -17.93
N ARG A 68 7.93 0.91 -18.62
CA ARG A 68 8.17 1.00 -20.07
C ARG A 68 9.61 0.67 -20.43
N SER A 69 10.59 1.08 -19.63
CA SER A 69 11.99 0.76 -19.86
C SER A 69 12.26 -0.75 -19.75
N ARG A 70 11.58 -1.46 -18.86
CA ARG A 70 11.78 -2.90 -18.62
C ARG A 70 10.99 -3.79 -19.58
N TYR A 71 9.76 -3.38 -19.92
CA TYR A 71 8.79 -4.24 -20.62
C TYR A 71 8.26 -3.63 -21.94
N GLY A 72 8.69 -2.42 -22.30
CA GLY A 72 8.35 -1.72 -23.54
C GLY A 72 7.02 -0.95 -23.47
N LYS A 73 5.93 -1.61 -23.07
CA LYS A 73 4.60 -1.00 -23.00
C LYS A 73 3.76 -1.53 -21.83
N ILE A 74 2.71 -0.78 -21.49
CA ILE A 74 1.65 -1.22 -20.59
C ILE A 74 0.48 -1.67 -21.47
N ASP A 75 0.14 -2.96 -21.42
CA ASP A 75 -0.98 -3.51 -22.20
C ASP A 75 -2.34 -3.23 -21.57
N VAL A 76 -2.41 -3.24 -20.24
CA VAL A 76 -3.65 -3.07 -19.46
C VAL A 76 -3.39 -2.19 -18.25
N LEU A 77 -4.30 -1.25 -17.98
CA LEU A 77 -4.32 -0.45 -16.76
C LEU A 77 -5.65 -0.66 -16.03
N LEU A 78 -5.57 -1.11 -14.78
CA LEU A 78 -6.71 -1.16 -13.87
C LEU A 78 -6.55 -0.09 -12.79
N HIS A 79 -7.49 0.86 -12.72
CA HIS A 79 -7.46 1.92 -11.71
C HIS A 79 -8.48 1.61 -10.59
N ALA A 80 -7.98 1.08 -9.48
CA ALA A 80 -8.78 0.77 -8.27
C ALA A 80 -8.25 1.50 -7.02
N GLY A 81 -7.49 2.57 -7.20
CA GLY A 81 -6.96 3.39 -6.11
C GLY A 81 -8.02 4.35 -5.57
N GLY A 82 -8.40 4.22 -4.30
CA GLY A 82 -9.37 5.10 -3.67
C GLY A 82 -9.55 4.81 -2.19
N LEU A 83 -10.18 5.75 -1.48
CA LEU A 83 -10.60 5.58 -0.09
C LEU A 83 -12.13 5.66 -0.05
N LEU A 84 -12.76 4.69 0.60
CA LEU A 84 -14.16 4.80 0.98
C LEU A 84 -14.25 5.72 2.21
N ILE A 85 -15.02 6.80 2.09
CA ILE A 85 -15.30 7.72 3.19
C ILE A 85 -16.80 7.66 3.44
N ASP A 86 -17.21 6.93 4.47
CA ASP A 86 -18.59 6.92 4.96
C ASP A 86 -18.73 7.97 6.08
N ARG A 87 -19.89 8.65 6.14
CA ARG A 87 -20.16 9.75 7.09
C ARG A 87 -21.11 9.33 8.19
#